data_AF-A0A966GEZ8-F1
#
_entry.id   AF-A0A966GEZ8-F1
#
_cell.length_a   1.000
_cell.length_b   1.000
_cell.length_c   1.000
_cell.angle_alpha   90.00
_cell.angle_beta   90.00
_cell.angle_gamma   90.00
#
_symmetry.space_group_name_H-M   'P 1'
#
loop_
_entity.id
_entity.type
_entity.pdbx_description
1 polymer ?
#
loop_
_entity_poly.entity_id
_entity_poly.type
_entity_poly.pdbx_seq_one_letter_code
_entity_poly.pdbx_strand_id
1 'polypeptide(L)' 'MARYNAWQNTGLRRMVAAMDPAELSADRGAFFGSIMATLNHLLWADQVWLHRLAGHPAPDCGIAQ' A
#
# COMPACT_ATOMS: atom_id res chain seq x y z
N MET A 1 6.68 -17.30 0.12
CA MET A 1 6.16 -15.99 0.60
C MET A 1 4.84 -15.56 -0.03
N ALA A 2 4.56 -15.81 -1.33
CA ALA A 2 3.33 -15.33 -2.00
C ALA A 2 2.01 -15.62 -1.26
N ARG A 3 1.80 -16.86 -0.78
CA ARG A 3 0.59 -17.23 -0.01
C ARG A 3 0.43 -16.42 1.28
N TYR A 4 1.53 -16.15 1.98
CA TYR A 4 1.52 -15.37 3.21
C TYR A 4 1.19 -13.90 2.93
N ASN A 5 1.82 -13.31 1.90
CA ASN A 5 1.50 -11.96 1.44
C ASN A 5 0.01 -11.84 1.04
N ALA A 6 -0.53 -12.81 0.31
CA ALA A 6 -1.95 -12.82 -0.04
C ALA A 6 -2.87 -12.88 1.20
N TRP A 7 -2.54 -13.71 2.19
CA TRP A 7 -3.28 -13.78 3.46
C TRP A 7 -3.23 -12.46 4.23
N GLN A 8 -2.04 -11.85 4.38
CA GLN A 8 -1.88 -10.56 5.06
C GLN A 8 -2.65 -9.45 4.34
N ASN A 9 -2.50 -9.35 3.01
CA ASN A 9 -3.19 -8.34 2.22
C ASN A 9 -4.72 -8.50 2.29
N THR A 10 -5.23 -9.73 2.37
CA THR A 10 -6.66 -9.98 2.58
C THR A 10 -7.14 -9.48 3.94
N GLY A 11 -6.38 -9.74 5.00
CA GLY A 11 -6.67 -9.22 6.34
C GLY A 11 -6.64 -7.69 6.38
N LEU A 12 -5.58 -7.10 5.83
CA LEU A 12 -5.37 -5.65 5.80
C LEU A 12 -6.48 -4.93 5.04
N ARG A 13 -6.85 -5.41 3.84
CA ARG A 13 -7.97 -4.85 3.06
C ARG A 13 -9.28 -4.86 3.85
N ARG A 14 -9.55 -5.95 4.60
CA ARG A 14 -10.76 -6.06 5.43
C ARG A 14 -10.78 -5.04 6.57
N MET A 15 -9.65 -4.85 7.23
CA MET A 15 -9.53 -3.88 8.33
C MET A 15 -9.70 -2.45 7.79
N VAL A 16 -8.99 -2.10 6.71
CA VAL A 16 -9.05 -0.77 6.08
C VAL A 16 -10.47 -0.45 5.57
N ALA A 17 -11.16 -1.42 4.98
CA ALA A 17 -12.52 -1.24 4.48
C ALA A 17 -13.56 -0.94 5.59
N ALA A 18 -13.27 -1.30 6.85
CA ALA A 18 -14.14 -1.04 7.99
C ALA A 18 -13.82 0.28 8.72
N MET A 19 -12.74 0.98 8.34
CA MET A 19 -12.32 2.24 8.96
C MET A 19 -13.02 3.44 8.32
N ASP A 20 -13.19 4.50 9.11
CA ASP A 20 -13.59 5.81 8.59
C ASP A 20 -12.50 6.34 7.62
N PRO A 21 -12.84 6.80 6.41
CA PRO A 21 -11.89 7.43 5.50
C PRO A 21 -11.08 8.59 6.11
N ALA A 22 -11.67 9.38 7.01
CA ALA A 22 -10.99 10.45 7.71
C ALA A 22 -9.88 9.89 8.62
N GLU A 23 -10.18 8.80 9.32
CA GLU A 23 -9.19 8.09 10.12
C GLU A 23 -8.07 7.53 9.24
N LEU A 24 -8.34 6.98 8.06
CA LEU A 24 -7.27 6.46 7.20
C LEU A 24 -6.25 7.54 6.78
N SER A 25 -6.72 8.78 6.58
CA SER A 25 -5.91 9.90 6.09
C SER A 25 -5.32 10.76 7.21
N ALA A 26 -5.79 10.60 8.46
CA ALA A 26 -5.29 11.35 9.60
C ALA A 26 -3.79 11.11 9.84
N ASP A 27 -3.07 12.20 10.11
CA ASP A 27 -1.67 12.16 10.54
C ASP A 27 -1.55 11.45 11.90
N ARG A 28 -0.65 10.47 11.97
CA ARG A 28 -0.33 9.68 13.16
C ARG A 28 1.17 9.67 13.47
N GLY A 29 1.95 10.54 12.85
CA GLY A 29 3.41 10.57 13.03
C GLY A 29 4.10 9.30 12.51
N ALA A 30 3.47 8.56 11.60
CA ALA A 30 4.14 7.48 10.87
C ALA A 30 5.20 8.08 9.93
N PHE A 31 6.11 7.26 9.41
CA PHE A 31 7.12 7.73 8.44
C PHE A 31 6.48 8.42 7.23
N PHE A 32 5.33 7.93 6.76
CA PHE A 32 4.53 8.55 5.69
C PHE A 32 3.35 9.40 6.22
N GLY A 33 3.38 9.78 7.50
CA GLY A 33 2.32 10.56 8.17
C GLY A 33 1.08 9.72 8.53
N SER A 34 0.40 9.15 7.53
CA SER A 34 -0.88 8.45 7.71
C SER A 34 -0.86 6.97 7.35
N ILE A 35 -1.93 6.26 7.72
CA ILE A 35 -2.16 4.87 7.32
C ILE A 35 -2.30 4.79 5.80
N MET A 36 -3.13 5.64 5.22
CA MET A 36 -3.37 5.68 3.77
C MET A 36 -2.08 5.91 2.98
N ALA A 37 -1.25 6.87 3.40
CA ALA A 37 0.01 7.16 2.74
C ALA A 37 0.98 5.96 2.81
N THR A 38 1.04 5.29 3.97
CA THR A 38 1.84 4.06 4.13
C THR A 38 1.36 2.94 3.20
N LEU A 39 0.05 2.73 3.08
CA LEU A 39 -0.51 1.71 2.19
C LEU A 39 -0.30 2.03 0.71
N ASN A 40 -0.41 3.30 0.33
CA ASN A 40 -0.09 3.75 -1.03
C ASN A 40 1.38 3.53 -1.35
N HIS A 41 2.30 3.77 -0.42
CA HIS A 41 3.71 3.47 -0.60
C HIS A 41 3.96 1.97 -0.84
N LEU A 42 3.32 1.09 -0.05
CA LEU A 42 3.43 -0.35 -0.24
C LEU A 42 2.90 -0.80 -1.61
N LEU A 43 1.74 -0.28 -2.02
CA LEU A 43 1.17 -0.59 -3.33
C LEU A 43 2.10 -0.14 -4.47
N TRP A 44 2.60 1.09 -4.39
CA TRP A 44 3.53 1.62 -5.37
C TRP A 44 4.81 0.78 -5.45
N ALA A 45 5.39 0.40 -4.30
CA ALA A 45 6.58 -0.44 -4.25
C ALA A 45 6.33 -1.82 -4.88
N ASP A 46 5.21 -2.46 -4.58
CA ASP A 46 4.82 -3.73 -5.20
C ASP A 46 4.69 -3.60 -6.73
N GLN A 47 4.07 -2.53 -7.23
CA GLN A 47 3.96 -2.28 -8.67
C GLN A 47 5.34 -2.10 -9.32
N VAL A 48 6.26 -1.36 -8.70
CA VAL A 48 7.63 -1.19 -9.19
C VAL A 48 8.36 -2.54 -9.25
N TRP A 49 8.25 -3.36 -8.22
CA TRP A 49 8.90 -4.68 -8.19
C TRP A 49 8.30 -5.64 -9.22
N LEU A 50 6.98 -5.68 -9.36
CA LEU A 50 6.32 -6.50 -10.37
C LEU A 50 6.66 -6.05 -11.79
N HIS A 51 6.80 -4.75 -12.03
CA HIS A 51 7.29 -4.24 -13.31
C HIS A 51 8.70 -4.76 -13.61
N ARG A 52 9.63 -4.59 -12.66
CA ARG A 52 11.04 -4.96 -12.83
C ARG A 52 11.28 -6.46 -12.95
N LEU A 53 10.53 -7.26 -12.19
CA LEU A 53 10.80 -8.70 -12.05
C LEU A 53 9.88 -9.57 -12.91
N ALA A 54 8.69 -9.08 -13.27
CA ALA A 54 7.67 -9.87 -13.97
C ALA A 54 7.11 -9.15 -15.22
N GLY A 55 7.63 -7.97 -15.59
CA GLY A 55 7.21 -7.26 -16.80
C GLY A 55 5.81 -6.65 -16.72
N HIS A 56 5.25 -6.48 -15.53
CA HIS A 56 3.98 -5.76 -15.34
C HIS A 56 4.11 -4.28 -15.75
N PRO A 57 3.00 -3.56 -16.01
CA PRO A 57 3.05 -2.12 -16.21
C PRO A 57 3.69 -1.40 -15.01
N ALA A 58 4.51 -0.38 -15.30
CA ALA A 58 5.04 0.50 -14.27
C ALA A 58 3.91 1.37 -13.67
N PRO A 59 4.02 1.81 -12.41
CA PRO A 59 3.07 2.78 -11.85
C PRO A 59 3.20 4.12 -12.59
N ASP A 60 2.06 4.80 -12.78
CA ASP A 60 1.97 6.07 -13.52
C ASP A 60 2.55 7.28 -12.75
N CYS A 61 2.86 7.11 -11.46
CA CYS A 61 3.38 8.14 -10.58
C CYS A 61 4.73 7.74 -9.94
N GLY A 62 5.52 8.76 -9.59
CA GLY A 62 6.73 8.57 -8.78
C GLY A 62 6.40 8.33 -7.31
N ILE A 63 7.43 8.04 -6.50
CA ILE A 63 7.27 8.01 -5.04
C ILE A 63 6.83 9.40 -4.58
N ALA A 64 5.69 9.51 -3.88
CA ALA A 64 5.33 10.74 -3.21
C ALA A 64 6.43 11.04 -2.17
N GLN A 65 7.15 12.14 -2.37
CA GLN A 65 8.10 12.66 -1.38
C GLN A 65 7.36 13.31 -0.22
#